data_AF-A0A838SHW0-F1
#
_entry.id   AF-A0A838SHW0-F1
#
_cell.length_a   1.000
_cell.length_b   1.000
_cell.length_c   1.000
_cell.angle_alpha   90.00
_cell.angle_beta   90.00
_cell.angle_gamma   90.00
#
_symmetry.space_group_name_H-M   'P 1'
#
loop_
_entity.id
_entity.type
_entity.pdbx_description
1 polymer ?
#
loop_
_entity_poly.entity_id
_entity_poly.type
_entity_poly.pdbx_seq_one_letter_code
_entity_poly.pdbx_strand_id
1 'polypeptide(L)' 'MTKKQTTIVDDIVLSKLKVNSSSEDLNLKSNDWIRLLRNYLRMTQAELAKRANITQANLVAIESGKVDPRVGTLQ' A
#
# COMPACT_ATOMS: atom_id res chain seq x y z
N MET A 1 20.15 19.68 8.80
CA MET A 1 20.46 18.64 7.78
C MET A 1 20.70 19.38 6.46
N THR A 2 21.95 19.50 6.03
CA THR A 2 22.30 20.26 4.81
C THR A 2 21.94 19.42 3.58
N LYS A 3 21.04 19.91 2.72
CA LYS A 3 20.80 19.29 1.42
C LYS A 3 22.06 19.46 0.58
N LYS A 4 22.73 18.35 0.27
CA LYS A 4 23.82 18.36 -0.70
C LYS A 4 23.23 18.66 -2.08
N GLN A 5 23.83 19.62 -2.78
CA GLN A 5 23.46 19.93 -4.15
C GLN A 5 23.97 18.79 -5.05
N THR A 6 23.10 18.22 -5.87
CA THR A 6 23.45 17.21 -6.86
C THR A 6 24.28 17.84 -7.96
N THR A 7 25.34 17.16 -8.37
CA THR A 7 26.21 17.63 -9.45
C THR A 7 25.67 17.21 -10.81
N ILE A 8 26.15 17.84 -11.88
CA ILE A 8 25.79 17.47 -13.27
C ILE A 8 26.14 16.01 -13.56
N VAL A 9 27.23 15.52 -12.96
CA VAL A 9 27.66 14.11 -13.11
C VAL A 9 26.65 13.17 -12.45
N ASP A 10 26.13 13.53 -11.28
CA ASP A 10 25.09 12.74 -10.61
C ASP A 10 23.83 12.65 -11.48
N ASP A 11 23.42 13.76 -12.10
CA ASP A 11 22.23 13.85 -12.95
C ASP A 11 22.35 12.98 -14.22
N ILE A 12 23.55 12.96 -14.82
CA ILE A 12 23.86 12.09 -15.96
C ILE A 12 23.80 10.61 -15.55
N VAL A 13 24.34 10.26 -14.39
CA VAL A 13 24.30 8.88 -13.87
C VAL A 13 22.85 8.47 -13.56
N LEU A 14 22.08 9.36 -12.95
CA LEU A 14 20.65 9.17 -12.67
C LEU A 14 19.84 8.94 -13.95
N SER A 15 20.11 9.69 -15.02
CA SER A 15 19.40 9.56 -16.31
C SER A 15 19.58 8.19 -16.99
N LYS A 16 20.68 7.48 -16.68
CA LYS A 16 20.98 6.16 -17.25
C LYS A 16 20.39 5.01 -16.44
N LEU A 17 19.85 5.30 -15.26
CA LEU A 17 19.11 4.29 -14.51
C LEU A 17 17.83 4.02 -15.28
N LYS A 18 17.72 2.79 -15.78
CA LYS A 18 16.49 2.26 -16.36
C LYS A 18 15.52 2.08 -15.19
N VAL A 19 14.81 3.15 -14.85
CA VAL A 19 13.70 3.08 -13.91
C VAL A 19 12.66 2.24 -14.62
N ASN A 20 12.56 0.97 -14.23
CA ASN A 20 11.34 0.23 -14.46
C ASN A 20 10.29 0.92 -13.59
N SER A 21 9.80 2.07 -14.05
CA SER A 21 8.47 2.52 -13.70
C SER A 21 7.58 1.52 -14.41
N SER A 22 7.44 0.35 -13.81
CA SER A 22 6.24 -0.44 -14.00
C SER A 22 5.11 0.44 -13.44
N SER A 23 4.72 1.44 -14.23
CA SER A 23 3.33 1.77 -14.42
C SER A 23 2.68 0.55 -15.10
N GLU A 24 2.75 -0.61 -14.43
CA GLU A 24 1.54 -1.39 -14.34
C GLU A 24 0.63 -0.44 -13.58
N ASP A 25 -0.21 0.27 -14.33
CA ASP A 25 -1.36 0.98 -13.80
C ASP A 25 -1.88 0.11 -12.69
N LEU A 26 -1.71 0.60 -11.46
CA LEU A 26 -1.96 -0.13 -10.24
C LEU A 26 -3.43 -0.55 -10.29
N ASN A 27 -3.71 -1.70 -10.92
CA ASN A 27 -4.98 -2.40 -10.92
C ASN A 27 -5.08 -3.08 -9.55
N LEU A 28 -4.83 -2.27 -8.53
CA LEU A 28 -4.93 -2.56 -7.13
C LEU A 28 -6.40 -2.78 -6.92
N LYS A 29 -6.74 -4.06 -6.78
CA LYS A 29 -8.06 -4.46 -6.34
C LYS A 29 -8.27 -3.89 -4.94
N SER A 30 -9.54 -3.76 -4.54
CA SER A 30 -9.93 -3.14 -3.27
C SER A 30 -9.21 -3.75 -2.05
N ASN A 31 -8.85 -5.04 -2.12
CA ASN A 31 -8.07 -5.74 -1.09
C ASN A 31 -6.64 -5.17 -0.94
N ASP A 32 -5.97 -4.85 -2.04
CA ASP A 32 -4.60 -4.34 -2.00
C ASP A 32 -4.57 -2.92 -1.44
N TRP A 33 -5.60 -2.13 -1.73
CA TRP A 33 -5.80 -0.81 -1.13
C TRP A 33 -5.94 -0.87 0.40
N ILE A 34 -6.71 -1.83 0.92
CA ILE A 34 -6.89 -2.02 2.37
C ILE A 34 -5.55 -2.38 3.02
N ARG A 35 -4.78 -3.28 2.39
CA ARG A 35 -3.45 -3.66 2.87
C ARG A 35 -2.48 -2.48 2.85
N LEU A 36 -2.51 -1.67 1.79
CA LEU A 36 -1.67 -0.49 1.65
C LEU A 36 -1.99 0.55 2.74
N LEU A 37 -3.28 0.84 2.94
CA LEU A 37 -3.75 1.78 3.95
C LEU A 37 -3.38 1.31 5.36
N ARG A 38 -3.52 0.01 5.65
CA ARG A 38 -3.09 -0.58 6.92
C ARG A 38 -1.61 -0.35 7.20
N ASN A 39 -0.76 -0.57 6.20
CA ASN A 39 0.68 -0.35 6.31
C ASN A 39 1.02 1.13 6.47
N TYR A 40 0.33 2.02 5.75
CA TYR A 40 0.50 3.47 5.87
C TYR A 40 0.19 3.95 7.29
N LEU A 41 -0.88 3.42 7.88
CA LEU A 41 -1.29 3.72 9.26
C LEU A 41 -0.47 2.97 10.33
N ARG A 42 0.51 2.14 9.92
CA ARG A 42 1.32 1.28 10.80
C ARG A 42 0.49 0.39 11.72
N MET A 43 -0.68 -0.05 11.24
CA MET A 43 -1.60 -0.86 12.01
C MET A 43 -1.36 -2.34 11.78
N THR A 44 -1.54 -3.13 12.83
CA THR A 44 -1.60 -4.60 12.69
C THR A 44 -2.97 -5.01 12.13
N GLN A 45 -3.06 -6.23 11.60
CA GLN A 45 -4.32 -6.75 11.09
C GLN A 45 -5.39 -6.88 12.19
N ALA A 46 -4.98 -7.29 13.40
CA ALA A 46 -5.87 -7.33 14.55
C ALA A 46 -6.39 -5.94 14.96
N GLU A 47 -5.57 -4.91 14.82
CA GLU A 47 -5.93 -3.53 15.18
C GLU A 47 -6.89 -2.90 14.17
N LEU A 48 -6.64 -3.10 12.87
CA LEU A 48 -7.58 -2.68 11.84
C LEU A 48 -8.91 -3.43 11.98
N ALA A 49 -8.88 -4.74 12.28
CA ALA A 49 -10.07 -5.55 12.50
C ALA A 49 -10.89 -5.04 13.70
N LYS A 50 -10.24 -4.75 14.84
CA LYS A 50 -10.89 -4.13 16.00
C LYS A 50 -11.53 -2.79 15.66
N ARG A 51 -10.82 -1.94 14.91
CA ARG A 51 -11.31 -0.61 14.54
C ARG A 51 -12.49 -0.66 13.58
N ALA A 52 -12.50 -1.64 12.67
CA ALA A 52 -13.59 -1.87 11.74
C ALA A 52 -14.70 -2.77 12.32
N ASN A 53 -14.63 -3.14 13.61
CA ASN A 53 -15.59 -4.02 14.29
C ASN A 53 -15.81 -5.37 13.57
N ILE A 54 -14.76 -5.91 12.96
CA ILE A 54 -14.77 -7.20 12.26
C ILE A 54 -13.82 -8.19 12.92
N THR A 55 -14.06 -9.48 12.64
CA THR A 55 -13.12 -10.52 13.06
C THR A 55 -11.84 -10.44 12.24
N GLN A 56 -10.70 -10.75 12.87
CA GLN A 56 -9.40 -10.77 12.20
C GLN A 56 -9.39 -11.73 11.00
N ALA A 57 -10.05 -12.89 11.12
CA ALA A 57 -10.18 -13.85 10.03
C ALA A 57 -10.90 -13.27 8.80
N ASN A 58 -11.91 -12.43 9.02
CA ASN A 58 -12.63 -11.76 7.92
C ASN A 58 -11.71 -10.75 7.21
N LEU A 59 -10.90 -10.00 7.96
CA LEU A 59 -9.92 -9.08 7.38
C LEU A 59 -8.84 -9.80 6.57
N VAL A 60 -8.38 -10.97 7.01
CA VAL A 60 -7.45 -11.82 6.25
C VAL A 60 -8.07 -12.28 4.93
N ALA A 61 -9.34 -12.67 4.95
CA ALA A 61 -10.07 -13.09 3.76
C ALA A 61 -10.27 -11.93 2.77
N ILE A 62 -10.50 -10.72 3.28
CA ILE A 62 -10.58 -9.49 2.48
C ILE A 62 -9.21 -9.17 1.86
N GLU A 63 -8.12 -9.10 2.64
CA GLU A 63 -6.77 -8.81 2.13
C GLU A 63 -6.30 -9.85 1.10
N SER A 64 -6.72 -11.11 1.26
CA SER A 64 -6.41 -12.20 0.32
C SER A 64 -7.27 -12.17 -0.97
N GLY A 65 -8.21 -11.22 -1.10
CA GLY A 65 -9.10 -11.10 -2.26
C GLY A 65 -10.14 -12.21 -2.37
N LYS A 66 -10.34 -13.00 -1.30
CA LYS A 66 -11.31 -14.11 -1.25
C LYS A 66 -12.73 -13.61 -0.97
N VAL A 67 -12.85 -12.46 -0.31
CA VAL A 67 -14.11 -11.83 0.06
C VAL A 67 -14.10 -10.40 -0.42
N ASP A 68 -15.12 -10.01 -1.17
CA ASP A 68 -15.29 -8.63 -1.64
C ASP A 68 -15.70 -7.74 -0.46
N PRO A 69 -14.92 -6.70 -0.10
CA PRO A 69 -15.26 -5.83 1.02
C PRO A 69 -16.53 -5.02 0.70
N ARG A 70 -17.69 -5.50 1.15
CA ARG A 70 -18.95 -4.77 1.04
C ARG A 70 -18.99 -3.69 2.12
N VAL A 71 -19.51 -2.52 1.79
CA VAL A 71 -19.70 -1.38 2.72
C VAL A 71 -20.48 -1.74 3.99
N GLY A 72 -21.32 -2.78 3.95
CA GLY A 72 -22.04 -3.28 5.13
C GLY A 72 -21.15 -3.94 6.20
N THR A 73 -19.87 -4.18 5.91
CA THR A 73 -18.89 -4.72 6.85
C THR A 73 -18.26 -3.63 7.73
N LEU A 74 -18.53 -2.34 7.47
CA LEU A 74 -18.02 -1.18 8.22
C LEU A 74 -19.04 -0.58 9.21
N GLN A 75 -20.04 -1.35 9.68
CA GLN A 75 -21.03 -0.86 10.66
C GLN A 75 -20.43 -0.63 12.04
#